data_AF-M4SX93-F1
#
_entry.id   AF-M4SX93-F1
#
_cell.length_a   1.000
_cell.length_b   1.000
_cell.length_c   1.000
_cell.angle_alpha   90.00
_cell.angle_beta   90.00
_cell.angle_gamma   90.00
#
_symmetry.space_group_name_H-M   'P 1'
#
loop_
_entity.id
_entity.type
_entity.pdbx_description
1 polymer ?
#
loop_
_entity_poly.entity_id
_entity_poly.type
_entity_poly.pdbx_seq_one_letter_code
_entity_poly.pdbx_strand_id
1 'polypeptide(L)'
;MKFHALSAVAKKRALDARHELYDKRKQLQESAHILRRRAAQLKASEAMWPGKATYGGATFESATYSSATANSAHKGCSINVATEQTTENTCGTKLGASPKSAAAALVVDSLTYMHAVADNKFRPPKIKVGIAAEGNVGSSLGGKKTDNQAFGQTSDDTASTLKAASTGLRLAAYAAGDKKQEPDKQFLKKVVGSNNACEEEENPENKLLVTTKPFANAICKAQNTKINRPGLLSAAQVSDLITETDVQDIIIALLSDTGTADDKTKDKKEATKSLLGDDKKTVEDKFIKKLEQNKPGFKVGTTANSKNLKDLATDQDFSLALAFCKGSESQAAIKAQAAKTTIHEYQEEPR
;
A
#
# COMPACT_ATOMS: atom_id res chain seq x y z
N MET A 1 5.97 -27.96 -34.72
CA MET A 1 4.67 -28.29 -34.10
C MET A 1 4.73 -28.34 -32.57
N LYS A 2 5.45 -29.27 -31.92
CA LYS A 2 5.48 -29.40 -30.44
C LYS A 2 5.84 -28.10 -29.69
N PHE A 3 6.90 -27.41 -30.11
CA PHE A 3 7.30 -26.13 -29.51
C PHE A 3 6.31 -24.99 -29.77
N HIS A 4 5.54 -25.01 -30.87
CA HIS A 4 4.47 -24.04 -31.10
C HIS A 4 3.30 -24.26 -30.13
N ALA A 5 2.90 -25.50 -29.90
CA ALA A 5 1.89 -25.84 -28.90
C ALA A 5 2.33 -25.39 -27.49
N LEU A 6 3.53 -25.77 -27.07
CA LEU A 6 4.06 -25.37 -25.76
C LEU A 6 4.21 -23.84 -25.63
N SER A 7 4.60 -23.15 -26.71
CA SER A 7 4.68 -21.69 -26.72
C SER A 7 3.30 -21.04 -26.59
N ALA A 8 2.27 -21.56 -27.26
CA ALA A 8 0.90 -21.08 -27.14
C ALA A 8 0.33 -21.29 -25.73
N VAL A 9 0.57 -22.47 -25.13
CA VAL A 9 0.19 -22.76 -23.74
C VAL A 9 0.91 -21.81 -22.76
N ALA A 10 2.22 -21.62 -22.92
CA ALA A 10 2.98 -20.69 -22.08
C ALA A 10 2.46 -19.26 -22.20
N LYS A 11 2.12 -18.81 -23.41
CA LYS A 11 1.54 -17.48 -23.66
C LYS A 11 0.18 -17.33 -23.00
N LYS A 12 -0.69 -18.34 -23.09
CA LYS A 12 -2.00 -18.35 -22.40
C LYS A 12 -1.81 -18.22 -20.89
N ARG A 13 -0.98 -19.09 -20.27
CA ARG A 13 -0.70 -19.03 -18.82
C ARG A 13 -0.13 -17.67 -18.40
N ALA A 14 0.76 -17.07 -19.20
CA ALA A 14 1.30 -15.75 -18.91
C ALA A 14 0.24 -14.63 -19.01
N LEU A 15 -0.68 -14.71 -19.98
CA LEU A 15 -1.80 -13.78 -20.11
C LEU A 15 -2.79 -13.92 -18.94
N ASP A 16 -3.18 -15.15 -18.61
CA ASP A 16 -4.09 -15.43 -17.50
C ASP A 16 -3.50 -14.92 -16.18
N ALA A 17 -2.19 -15.12 -15.95
CA ALA A 17 -1.49 -14.56 -14.80
C ALA A 17 -1.50 -13.02 -14.78
N ARG A 18 -1.35 -12.37 -15.94
CA ARG A 18 -1.39 -10.89 -16.06
C ARG A 18 -2.79 -10.35 -15.82
N HIS A 19 -3.82 -11.00 -16.36
CA HIS A 19 -5.22 -10.64 -16.14
C HIS A 19 -5.58 -10.74 -14.66
N GLU A 20 -5.28 -11.88 -14.02
CA GLU A 20 -5.51 -12.06 -12.59
C GLU A 20 -4.76 -10.99 -11.77
N LEU A 21 -3.49 -10.73 -12.10
CA LEU A 21 -2.72 -9.67 -11.44
C LEU A 21 -3.38 -8.29 -11.59
N TYR A 22 -3.85 -7.95 -12.79
CA TYR A 22 -4.49 -6.66 -13.06
C TYR A 22 -5.81 -6.52 -12.29
N ASP A 23 -6.64 -7.55 -12.33
CA ASP A 23 -7.96 -7.55 -11.69
C ASP A 23 -7.84 -7.46 -10.16
N LYS A 24 -6.90 -8.20 -9.56
CA LYS A 24 -6.66 -8.18 -8.12
C LYS A 24 -5.86 -6.96 -7.66
N ARG A 25 -5.06 -6.33 -8.53
CA ARG A 25 -4.26 -5.14 -8.19
C ARG A 25 -5.15 -4.00 -7.69
N LYS A 26 -6.27 -3.73 -8.36
CA LYS A 26 -7.16 -2.63 -7.98
C LYS A 26 -7.69 -2.83 -6.55
N GLN A 27 -8.14 -4.04 -6.23
CA GLN A 27 -8.66 -4.39 -4.91
C GLN A 27 -7.58 -4.23 -3.81
N LEU A 28 -6.36 -4.71 -4.06
CA LEU A 28 -5.24 -4.55 -3.13
C LEU A 28 -4.82 -3.09 -2.95
N GLN A 29 -4.87 -2.29 -4.02
CA GLN A 29 -4.56 -0.86 -3.97
C GLN A 29 -5.58 -0.08 -3.14
N GLU A 30 -6.88 -0.38 -3.30
CA GLU A 30 -7.96 0.21 -2.50
C GLU A 30 -7.79 -0.11 -1.02
N SER A 31 -7.54 -1.38 -0.68
CA SER A 31 -7.22 -1.77 0.69
C SER A 31 -6.01 -1.00 1.22
N ALA A 32 -4.88 -0.98 0.48
CA ALA A 32 -3.69 -0.26 0.89
C ALA A 32 -3.93 1.25 1.10
N HIS A 33 -4.81 1.86 0.32
CA HIS A 33 -5.19 3.27 0.49
C HIS A 33 -5.92 3.51 1.82
N ILE A 34 -6.87 2.64 2.18
CA ILE A 34 -7.59 2.71 3.46
C ILE A 34 -6.62 2.54 4.64
N LEU A 35 -5.71 1.55 4.57
CA LEU A 35 -4.69 1.34 5.59
C LEU A 35 -3.81 2.59 5.79
N ARG A 36 -3.36 3.22 4.69
CA ARG A 36 -2.55 4.45 4.75
C ARG A 36 -3.32 5.63 5.33
N ARG A 37 -4.59 5.82 4.95
CA ARG A 37 -5.45 6.89 5.51
C ARG A 37 -5.63 6.72 7.02
N ARG A 38 -5.89 5.50 7.50
CA ARG A 38 -6.01 5.23 8.95
C ARG A 38 -4.69 5.46 9.69
N ALA A 39 -3.57 5.06 9.09
CA ALA A 39 -2.24 5.34 9.67
C ALA A 39 -1.95 6.85 9.76
N ALA A 40 -2.34 7.64 8.76
CA ALA A 40 -2.20 9.09 8.79
C ALA A 40 -3.08 9.73 9.88
N GLN A 41 -4.32 9.27 10.05
CA GLN A 41 -5.21 9.70 11.13
C GLN A 41 -4.61 9.41 12.52
N LEU A 42 -3.96 8.26 12.70
CA LEU A 42 -3.31 7.93 13.96
C LEU A 42 -2.10 8.84 14.24
N LYS A 43 -1.28 9.11 13.23
CA LYS A 43 -0.16 10.06 13.35
C LYS A 43 -0.63 11.46 13.71
N ALA A 44 -1.69 11.94 13.07
CA ALA A 44 -2.28 13.25 13.38
C ALA A 44 -2.85 13.27 14.81
N SER A 45 -3.55 12.22 15.23
CA SER A 45 -4.05 12.06 16.60
C SER A 45 -2.92 12.10 17.64
N GLU A 46 -1.81 11.43 17.37
CA GLU A 46 -0.63 11.42 18.24
C GLU A 46 0.08 12.79 18.29
N ALA A 47 0.21 13.48 17.15
CA ALA A 47 0.82 14.80 17.07
C ALA A 47 -0.02 15.90 17.78
N MET A 48 -1.35 15.73 17.83
CA MET A 48 -2.25 16.62 18.57
C MET A 48 -2.24 16.40 20.08
N TRP A 49 -1.62 15.33 20.56
CA TRP A 49 -1.56 15.06 22.00
C TRP A 49 -0.62 16.07 22.67
N PRO A 50 -1.00 16.70 23.80
CA PRO A 50 -0.27 17.83 24.31
C PRO A 50 0.96 17.31 25.02
N GLY A 51 2.14 17.75 24.57
CA GLY A 51 3.38 17.56 25.31
C GLY A 51 3.45 18.43 26.56
N LYS A 52 4.68 18.72 27.01
CA LYS A 52 4.89 19.64 28.12
C LYS A 52 4.38 21.03 27.73
N ALA A 53 3.60 21.65 28.63
CA ALA A 53 3.11 22.99 28.44
C ALA A 53 4.22 24.03 28.71
N THR A 54 4.28 25.05 27.87
CA THR A 54 5.07 26.26 28.05
C THR A 54 4.13 27.47 28.03
N TYR A 55 4.52 28.51 28.75
CA TYR A 55 3.64 29.62 29.05
C TYR A 55 4.33 30.94 28.69
N GLY A 56 3.57 31.85 28.09
CA GLY A 56 4.10 33.10 27.56
C GLY A 56 3.04 34.17 27.41
N GLY A 57 3.46 35.38 27.08
CA GLY A 57 2.55 36.46 26.66
C GLY A 57 1.54 36.90 27.72
N ALA A 58 1.81 36.64 28.99
CA ALA A 58 0.94 37.05 30.08
C ALA A 58 0.62 38.55 29.99
N THR A 59 -0.64 38.91 29.78
CA THR A 59 -1.12 40.31 29.70
C THR A 59 -2.28 40.58 30.68
N PHE A 60 -2.22 41.73 31.36
CA PHE A 60 -3.32 42.22 32.20
C PHE A 60 -4.33 42.95 31.32
N GLU A 61 -5.61 42.71 31.58
CA GLU A 61 -6.72 43.18 30.77
C GLU A 61 -7.72 43.92 31.66
N SER A 62 -7.78 45.25 31.57
CA SER A 62 -8.49 46.09 32.56
C SER A 62 -10.02 46.09 32.40
N ALA A 63 -10.56 45.66 31.26
CA ALA A 63 -12.01 45.69 30.98
C ALA A 63 -12.40 44.82 29.75
N THR A 64 -11.73 43.69 29.50
CA THR A 64 -11.88 42.95 28.24
C THR A 64 -13.05 41.96 28.24
N TYR A 65 -13.37 41.36 29.39
CA TYR A 65 -14.33 40.25 29.46
C TYR A 65 -15.70 40.74 29.94
N SER A 66 -16.56 41.14 29.01
CA SER A 66 -17.94 41.58 29.28
C SER A 66 -18.97 40.45 29.28
N SER A 67 -18.59 39.26 28.81
CA SER A 67 -19.46 38.09 28.69
C SER A 67 -19.16 36.97 29.71
N ALA A 68 -18.21 37.18 30.63
CA ALA A 68 -17.79 36.13 31.57
C ALA A 68 -18.81 35.91 32.70
N THR A 69 -19.52 36.95 33.14
CA THR A 69 -20.65 36.85 34.08
C THR A 69 -21.72 37.93 33.80
N ALA A 70 -22.82 37.91 34.55
CA ALA A 70 -24.06 38.60 34.19
C ALA A 70 -24.01 40.15 34.19
N ASN A 71 -22.98 40.82 34.71
CA ASN A 71 -22.93 42.29 34.72
C ASN A 71 -21.50 42.87 34.78
N SER A 72 -21.26 43.90 33.96
CA SER A 72 -20.07 44.77 33.86
C SER A 72 -18.80 44.19 33.24
N ALA A 73 -17.93 45.06 32.70
CA ALA A 73 -16.64 44.68 32.15
C ALA A 73 -15.69 44.22 33.27
N HIS A 74 -15.18 42.98 33.16
CA HIS A 74 -14.30 42.42 34.17
C HIS A 74 -12.83 42.62 33.83
N LYS A 75 -12.02 42.81 34.88
CA LYS A 75 -10.57 42.67 34.81
C LYS A 75 -10.23 41.20 34.57
N GLY A 76 -9.24 40.95 33.74
CA GLY A 76 -8.79 39.62 33.38
C GLY A 76 -7.28 39.53 33.20
N CYS A 77 -6.84 38.31 32.99
CA CYS A 77 -5.47 37.94 32.70
C CYS A 77 -5.52 36.97 31.53
N SER A 78 -4.78 37.28 30.47
CA SER A 78 -4.55 36.34 29.37
C SER A 78 -3.15 35.74 29.53
N ILE A 79 -3.06 34.43 29.34
CA ILE A 79 -1.81 33.66 29.32
C ILE A 79 -1.85 32.79 28.07
N ASN A 80 -0.84 32.89 27.23
CA ASN A 80 -0.69 31.98 26.10
C ASN A 80 -0.09 30.68 26.59
N VAL A 81 -0.78 29.57 26.30
CA VAL A 81 -0.27 28.23 26.56
C VAL A 81 0.11 27.60 25.22
N ALA A 82 1.38 27.23 25.08
CA ALA A 82 1.85 26.39 24.00
C ALA A 82 2.16 25.00 24.56
N THR A 83 2.03 23.97 23.73
CA THR A 83 2.44 22.61 24.09
C THR A 83 3.45 22.13 23.09
N GLU A 84 4.51 21.48 23.57
CA GLU A 84 5.45 20.80 22.69
C GLU A 84 4.69 19.79 21.81
N GLN A 85 4.86 19.90 20.49
CA GLN A 85 4.37 18.90 19.56
C GLN A 85 5.44 17.83 19.38
N THR A 86 5.05 16.56 19.53
CA THR A 86 5.92 15.45 19.15
C THR A 86 6.00 15.38 17.63
N THR A 87 7.19 15.62 17.08
CA THR A 87 7.52 15.39 15.67
C THR A 87 8.16 14.02 15.44
N GLU A 88 8.62 13.37 16.50
CA GLU A 88 9.25 12.06 16.44
C GLU A 88 8.24 10.92 16.33
N ASN A 89 8.41 10.08 15.31
CA ASN A 89 7.66 8.83 15.19
C ASN A 89 8.26 7.76 16.13
N THR A 90 7.94 7.85 17.41
CA THR A 90 8.40 6.91 18.44
C THR A 90 7.81 5.50 18.28
N CYS A 91 6.84 5.29 17.37
CA CYS A 91 6.37 3.92 17.06
C CYS A 91 7.49 3.08 16.44
N GLY A 92 8.41 3.68 15.69
CA GLY A 92 9.54 2.97 15.07
C GLY A 92 10.50 2.37 16.09
N THR A 93 10.82 3.10 17.16
CA THR A 93 11.73 2.65 18.21
C THR A 93 11.11 1.57 19.10
N LYS A 94 9.77 1.56 19.24
CA LYS A 94 9.02 0.53 19.97
C LYS A 94 8.84 -0.80 19.22
N LEU A 95 9.09 -0.83 17.91
CA LEU A 95 8.99 -2.06 17.11
C LEU A 95 10.20 -2.99 17.30
N GLY A 96 11.30 -2.51 17.91
CA GLY A 96 12.53 -3.27 18.14
C GLY A 96 13.31 -3.58 16.86
N ALA A 97 14.47 -4.25 16.99
CA ALA A 97 15.36 -4.58 15.86
C ALA A 97 14.75 -5.61 14.89
N SER A 98 13.79 -6.42 15.36
CA SER A 98 12.97 -7.31 14.54
C SER A 98 11.53 -6.86 14.62
N PRO A 99 11.10 -5.89 13.78
CA PRO A 99 9.72 -5.46 13.78
C PRO A 99 8.85 -6.68 13.50
N LYS A 100 7.87 -6.92 14.38
CA LYS A 100 6.86 -7.97 14.20
C LYS A 100 6.08 -7.82 12.90
N SER A 101 6.31 -6.80 12.08
CA SER A 101 5.76 -6.67 10.73
C SER A 101 6.16 -7.82 9.80
N ALA A 102 7.39 -8.36 9.91
CA ALA A 102 7.79 -9.54 9.13
C ALA A 102 7.04 -10.79 9.59
N ALA A 103 6.91 -10.99 10.91
CA ALA A 103 6.09 -12.05 11.48
C ALA A 103 4.59 -11.86 11.17
N ALA A 104 4.11 -10.62 11.16
CA ALA A 104 2.75 -10.26 10.80
C ALA A 104 2.47 -10.57 9.33
N ALA A 105 3.43 -10.37 8.43
CA ALA A 105 3.30 -10.78 7.04
C ALA A 105 3.15 -12.30 6.89
N LEU A 106 3.77 -13.09 7.78
CA LEU A 106 3.64 -14.56 7.79
C LEU A 106 2.29 -15.05 8.34
N VAL A 107 1.61 -14.26 9.18
CA VAL A 107 0.33 -14.63 9.81
C VAL A 107 -0.83 -13.75 9.36
N VAL A 108 -0.62 -12.86 8.37
CA VAL A 108 -1.64 -11.91 7.93
C VAL A 108 -2.86 -12.67 7.43
N ASP A 109 -2.68 -13.81 6.76
CA ASP A 109 -3.76 -14.64 6.21
C ASP A 109 -4.59 -15.33 7.30
N SER A 110 -4.02 -15.56 8.50
CA SER A 110 -4.69 -16.22 9.63
C SER A 110 -5.18 -15.24 10.70
N LEU A 111 -4.96 -13.94 10.51
CA LEU A 111 -5.38 -12.90 11.45
C LEU A 111 -6.91 -12.85 11.51
N THR A 112 -7.46 -13.01 12.73
CA THR A 112 -8.91 -12.96 12.98
C THR A 112 -9.35 -11.63 13.60
N TYR A 113 -8.42 -10.92 14.23
CA TYR A 113 -8.63 -9.62 14.87
C TYR A 113 -7.35 -8.80 14.85
N MET A 114 -7.49 -7.51 15.09
CA MET A 114 -6.43 -6.53 15.23
C MET A 114 -6.72 -5.62 16.42
N HIS A 115 -5.69 -5.00 16.96
CA HIS A 115 -5.88 -3.94 17.94
C HIS A 115 -5.92 -2.59 17.21
N ALA A 116 -7.05 -1.88 17.31
CA ALA A 116 -7.22 -0.56 16.73
C ALA A 116 -7.75 0.43 17.76
N VAL A 117 -7.26 1.66 17.66
CA VAL A 117 -7.83 2.79 18.39
C VAL A 117 -9.30 2.97 17.97
N ALA A 118 -10.20 3.10 18.94
CA ALA A 118 -11.62 3.30 18.69
C ALA A 118 -11.92 4.67 18.03
N ASP A 119 -12.99 4.75 17.24
CA ASP A 119 -13.24 5.92 16.40
C ASP A 119 -13.53 7.20 17.18
N ASN A 120 -14.24 7.08 18.30
CA ASN A 120 -14.52 8.20 19.20
C ASN A 120 -13.28 8.76 19.90
N LYS A 121 -12.12 8.13 19.73
CA LYS A 121 -10.83 8.59 20.26
C LYS A 121 -10.11 9.52 19.30
N PHE A 122 -10.44 9.55 18.00
CA PHE A 122 -9.84 10.49 17.04
C PHE A 122 -10.41 11.91 17.20
N ARG A 123 -10.10 12.51 18.34
CA ARG A 123 -10.49 13.87 18.72
C ARG A 123 -9.36 14.52 19.51
N PRO A 124 -9.29 15.86 19.54
CA PRO A 124 -8.39 16.54 20.45
C PRO A 124 -8.60 16.07 21.90
N PRO A 125 -7.53 15.90 22.68
CA PRO A 125 -7.61 15.56 24.10
C PRO A 125 -8.40 16.64 24.85
N LYS A 126 -9.21 16.25 25.82
CA LYS A 126 -9.69 17.23 26.79
C LYS A 126 -8.50 17.82 27.54
N ILE A 127 -8.49 19.13 27.73
CA ILE A 127 -7.49 19.79 28.55
C ILE A 127 -8.10 20.10 29.91
N LYS A 128 -7.45 19.62 30.96
CA LYS A 128 -7.78 20.01 32.34
C LYS A 128 -6.96 21.25 32.68
N VAL A 129 -7.67 22.34 32.94
CA VAL A 129 -7.07 23.61 33.36
C VAL A 129 -7.37 23.81 34.84
N GLY A 130 -6.32 24.04 35.63
CA GLY A 130 -6.42 24.44 37.03
C GLY A 130 -6.06 25.90 37.17
N ILE A 131 -6.96 26.69 37.75
CA ILE A 131 -6.71 28.09 38.10
C ILE A 131 -6.72 28.17 39.62
N ALA A 132 -5.70 28.81 40.20
CA ALA A 132 -5.66 29.09 41.63
C ALA A 132 -5.67 30.60 41.85
N ALA A 133 -6.46 31.02 42.84
CA ALA A 133 -6.54 32.38 43.32
C ALA A 133 -5.96 32.45 44.73
N GLU A 134 -5.26 33.53 45.04
CA GLU A 134 -4.71 33.83 46.36
C GLU A 134 -5.16 35.25 46.75
N GLY A 135 -5.53 35.48 48.00
CA GLY A 135 -5.91 36.81 48.51
C GLY A 135 -7.18 37.41 47.88
N ASN A 136 -7.36 38.73 48.03
CA ASN A 136 -8.52 39.47 47.50
C ASN A 136 -8.31 39.92 46.04
N VAL A 137 -8.56 39.00 45.11
CA VAL A 137 -8.36 39.22 43.67
C VAL A 137 -9.28 40.30 43.07
N GLY A 138 -10.35 40.72 43.76
CA GLY A 138 -11.30 41.71 43.25
C GLY A 138 -10.73 43.13 43.11
N SER A 139 -9.75 43.50 43.96
CA SER A 139 -9.16 44.85 44.01
C SER A 139 -7.75 44.94 43.43
N SER A 140 -6.96 43.86 43.45
CA SER A 140 -5.49 43.89 43.29
C SER A 140 -4.95 42.88 42.26
N LEU A 141 -5.50 42.89 41.06
CA LEU A 141 -4.91 42.19 39.90
C LEU A 141 -3.79 42.98 39.20
N GLY A 142 -3.14 43.92 39.88
CA GLY A 142 -2.04 44.69 39.29
C GLY A 142 -0.80 43.79 39.10
N GLY A 143 -0.09 43.89 37.99
CA GLY A 143 1.25 43.31 37.87
C GLY A 143 1.35 41.85 37.39
N LYS A 144 2.09 41.70 36.29
CA LYS A 144 2.59 40.42 35.76
C LYS A 144 3.80 39.95 36.57
N LYS A 145 3.92 38.64 36.83
CA LYS A 145 5.17 38.03 37.32
C LYS A 145 6.09 37.59 36.18
N THR A 146 7.38 37.40 36.47
CA THR A 146 8.41 37.04 35.48
C THR A 146 8.22 35.66 34.83
N ASP A 147 7.36 34.79 35.36
CA ASP A 147 7.23 33.39 34.94
C ASP A 147 6.10 33.11 33.94
N ASN A 148 5.39 34.15 33.46
CA ASN A 148 4.31 34.10 32.47
C ASN A 148 3.11 33.18 32.83
N GLN A 149 3.05 32.62 34.04
CA GLN A 149 1.98 31.71 34.48
C GLN A 149 1.06 32.33 35.53
N ALA A 150 1.38 33.54 35.98
CA ALA A 150 0.73 34.16 37.10
C ALA A 150 0.71 35.69 37.03
N PHE A 151 -0.27 36.21 37.74
CA PHE A 151 -0.51 37.63 38.01
C PHE A 151 -0.65 37.77 39.50
N GLY A 152 0.04 38.74 40.08
CA GLY A 152 -0.07 38.94 41.51
C GLY A 152 0.93 39.92 42.07
N GLN A 153 0.60 40.41 43.24
CA GLN A 153 1.35 41.43 43.97
C GLN A 153 1.73 40.89 45.34
N THR A 154 2.75 41.51 45.93
CA THR A 154 2.96 41.47 47.38
C THR A 154 2.01 42.45 48.06
N SER A 155 2.03 42.50 49.39
CA SER A 155 1.36 43.53 50.19
C SER A 155 1.76 44.96 49.82
N ASP A 156 2.94 45.14 49.20
CA ASP A 156 3.53 46.44 48.89
C ASP A 156 3.36 46.79 47.41
N ASP A 157 2.41 46.13 46.72
CA ASP A 157 2.10 46.30 45.29
C ASP A 157 3.27 46.04 44.32
N THR A 158 4.35 45.40 44.78
CA THR A 158 5.54 45.11 43.98
C THR A 158 5.50 43.72 43.32
N ALA A 159 6.11 43.63 42.13
CA ALA A 159 6.28 42.37 41.42
C ALA A 159 7.46 41.55 42.01
N SER A 160 7.23 40.84 43.12
CA SER A 160 8.14 39.80 43.64
C SER A 160 8.05 38.48 42.87
N THR A 161 8.88 37.48 43.17
CA THR A 161 8.76 36.12 42.61
C THR A 161 7.39 35.48 42.91
N LEU A 162 6.97 34.49 42.12
CA LEU A 162 5.65 33.83 42.29
C LEU A 162 5.37 33.35 43.71
N LYS A 163 6.38 32.82 44.41
CA LYS A 163 6.23 32.29 45.77
C LYS A 163 5.93 33.35 46.83
N ALA A 164 6.21 34.62 46.55
CA ALA A 164 6.02 35.73 47.48
C ALA A 164 4.76 36.55 47.18
N ALA A 165 3.96 36.20 46.16
CA ALA A 165 2.69 36.86 45.91
C ALA A 165 1.69 36.53 47.02
N SER A 166 1.07 37.56 47.60
CA SER A 166 0.03 37.46 48.64
C SER A 166 -1.37 37.73 48.10
N THR A 167 -1.48 38.23 46.86
CA THR A 167 -2.75 38.32 46.13
C THR A 167 -2.52 38.11 44.64
N GLY A 168 -3.37 37.33 43.98
CA GLY A 168 -3.22 37.08 42.54
C GLY A 168 -3.95 35.85 41.99
N LEU A 169 -3.73 35.60 40.70
CA LEU A 169 -4.20 34.45 39.94
C LEU A 169 -3.03 33.72 39.29
N ARG A 170 -3.08 32.39 39.26
CA ARG A 170 -2.13 31.58 38.50
C ARG A 170 -2.80 30.43 37.77
N LEU A 171 -2.20 30.06 36.64
CA LEU A 171 -2.46 28.79 36.01
C LEU A 171 -1.72 27.70 36.78
N ALA A 172 -2.44 27.00 37.66
CA ALA A 172 -1.88 25.98 38.55
C ALA A 172 -1.65 24.63 37.86
N ALA A 173 -2.41 24.35 36.79
CA ALA A 173 -2.24 23.15 36.00
C ALA A 173 -2.73 23.35 34.56
N TYR A 174 -2.00 22.78 33.61
CA TYR A 174 -2.44 22.59 32.23
C TYR A 174 -1.95 21.23 31.77
N ALA A 175 -2.86 20.27 31.68
CA ALA A 175 -2.51 18.90 31.31
C ALA A 175 -3.65 18.22 30.54
N ALA A 176 -3.32 17.17 29.80
CA ALA A 176 -4.33 16.29 29.22
C ALA A 176 -5.22 15.72 30.34
N GLY A 177 -6.52 15.95 30.23
CA GLY A 177 -7.53 15.40 31.14
C GLY A 177 -7.92 13.97 30.80
N ASP A 178 -7.65 13.53 29.57
CA ASP A 178 -7.87 12.15 29.11
C ASP A 178 -6.55 11.36 29.15
N LYS A 179 -6.63 10.04 29.36
CA LYS A 179 -5.49 9.13 29.12
C LYS A 179 -5.23 9.02 27.62
N LYS A 180 -3.95 8.80 27.26
CA LYS A 180 -3.56 8.49 25.88
C LYS A 180 -4.35 7.27 25.39
N GLN A 181 -4.70 7.29 24.12
CA GLN A 181 -5.60 6.32 23.51
C GLN A 181 -4.94 4.94 23.50
N GLU A 182 -5.65 3.94 24.01
CA GLU A 182 -5.23 2.55 23.94
C GLU A 182 -5.99 1.82 22.82
N PRO A 183 -5.31 0.98 22.02
CA PRO A 183 -5.97 0.16 21.02
C PRO A 183 -6.86 -0.93 21.63
N ASP A 184 -8.08 -1.06 21.12
CA ASP A 184 -9.03 -2.11 21.49
C ASP A 184 -9.06 -3.22 20.45
N LYS A 185 -9.50 -4.42 20.86
CA LYS A 185 -9.67 -5.56 19.96
C LYS A 185 -10.80 -5.29 18.95
N GLN A 186 -10.48 -5.40 17.66
CA GLN A 186 -11.41 -5.27 16.54
C GLN A 186 -11.33 -6.53 15.67
N PHE A 187 -12.46 -7.21 15.47
CA PHE A 187 -12.52 -8.40 14.63
C PHE A 187 -12.52 -8.03 13.13
N LEU A 188 -11.91 -8.88 12.30
CA LEU A 188 -11.81 -8.66 10.85
C LEU A 188 -13.00 -9.18 10.06
N LYS A 189 -13.71 -10.16 10.62
CA LYS A 189 -14.84 -10.86 10.00
C LYS A 189 -16.08 -10.68 10.87
N LYS A 190 -17.27 -10.84 10.28
CA LYS A 190 -18.52 -10.93 11.04
C LYS A 190 -18.41 -12.02 12.12
N VAL A 191 -18.93 -11.75 13.31
CA VAL A 191 -18.90 -12.69 14.44
C VAL A 191 -19.69 -13.97 14.08
N VAL A 192 -19.25 -15.09 14.70
CA VAL A 192 -19.71 -16.49 14.58
C VAL A 192 -21.18 -16.64 14.16
N GLY A 193 -21.42 -17.40 13.09
CA GLY A 193 -22.76 -17.74 12.58
C GLY A 193 -23.07 -17.22 11.17
N SER A 194 -22.21 -16.39 10.57
CA SER A 194 -22.31 -15.98 9.16
C SER A 194 -21.02 -16.32 8.40
N ASN A 195 -21.14 -16.49 7.08
CA ASN A 195 -20.23 -17.18 6.15
C ASN A 195 -18.78 -16.65 6.01
N ASN A 196 -18.05 -16.38 7.10
CA ASN A 196 -16.69 -15.81 7.06
C ASN A 196 -16.57 -14.52 6.23
N ALA A 197 -17.69 -13.85 5.95
CA ALA A 197 -17.74 -12.70 5.06
C ALA A 197 -17.10 -11.47 5.75
N CYS A 198 -16.33 -10.71 4.97
CA CYS A 198 -15.83 -9.41 5.41
C CYS A 198 -17.03 -8.50 5.71
N GLU A 199 -16.98 -7.75 6.81
CA GLU A 199 -18.06 -6.82 7.16
C GLU A 199 -18.09 -5.68 6.14
N GLU A 200 -19.17 -5.57 5.36
CA GLU A 200 -19.36 -4.46 4.42
C GLU A 200 -19.71 -3.17 5.17
N GLU A 201 -19.26 -2.03 4.64
CA GLU A 201 -19.66 -0.73 5.15
C GLU A 201 -20.61 -0.04 4.16
N GLU A 202 -21.68 0.57 4.69
CA GLU A 202 -22.44 1.58 3.97
C GLU A 202 -21.61 2.88 3.88
N ASN A 203 -21.23 3.24 2.65
CA ASN A 203 -20.70 4.56 2.27
C ASN A 203 -19.41 5.02 3.02
N PRO A 204 -18.26 4.37 2.80
CA PRO A 204 -16.96 4.78 3.36
C PRO A 204 -16.46 6.14 2.83
N GLU A 205 -16.90 6.57 1.63
CA GLU A 205 -16.29 7.69 0.92
C GLU A 205 -16.74 9.08 1.43
N ASN A 206 -17.86 9.15 2.14
CA ASN A 206 -18.42 10.42 2.63
C ASN A 206 -17.97 10.79 4.05
N LYS A 207 -16.99 10.07 4.62
CA LYS A 207 -16.54 10.27 6.01
C LYS A 207 -15.11 10.81 6.05
N LEU A 208 -14.89 11.83 6.88
CA LEU A 208 -13.56 12.39 7.16
C LEU A 208 -12.65 11.37 7.87
N LEU A 209 -13.25 10.54 8.74
CA LEU A 209 -12.57 9.49 9.49
C LEU A 209 -12.74 8.14 8.80
N VAL A 210 -11.64 7.38 8.65
CA VAL A 210 -11.72 5.96 8.30
C VAL A 210 -12.00 5.25 9.60
N THR A 211 -13.20 4.75 9.81
CA THR A 211 -13.61 4.09 11.07
C THR A 211 -12.95 2.70 11.23
N THR A 212 -13.09 2.06 12.40
CA THR A 212 -12.51 0.73 12.65
C THR A 212 -13.06 -0.33 11.69
N LYS A 213 -14.33 -0.19 11.27
CA LYS A 213 -15.00 -1.09 10.32
C LYS A 213 -14.39 -1.11 8.91
N PRO A 214 -14.30 0.01 8.15
CA PRO A 214 -13.63 0.03 6.85
C PRO A 214 -12.16 -0.38 6.95
N PHE A 215 -11.49 -0.05 8.06
CA PHE A 215 -10.13 -0.50 8.28
C PHE A 215 -10.03 -2.04 8.40
N ALA A 216 -10.91 -2.66 9.18
CA ALA A 216 -11.01 -4.12 9.30
C ALA A 216 -11.44 -4.78 7.97
N ASN A 217 -12.43 -4.20 7.26
CA ASN A 217 -12.88 -4.66 5.95
C ASN A 217 -11.74 -4.66 4.93
N ALA A 218 -10.94 -3.59 4.87
CA ALA A 218 -9.82 -3.48 3.95
C ALA A 218 -8.78 -4.59 4.15
N ILE A 219 -8.47 -4.92 5.42
CA ILE A 219 -7.57 -6.03 5.75
C ILE A 219 -8.20 -7.37 5.35
N CYS A 220 -9.48 -7.59 5.69
CA CYS A 220 -10.18 -8.82 5.32
C CYS A 220 -10.27 -9.01 3.79
N LYS A 221 -10.56 -7.95 3.03
CA LYS A 221 -10.54 -7.99 1.56
C LYS A 221 -9.15 -8.32 1.03
N ALA A 222 -8.11 -7.71 1.60
CA ALA A 222 -6.73 -8.02 1.20
C ALA A 222 -6.38 -9.49 1.47
N GLN A 223 -6.75 -10.06 2.62
CA GLN A 223 -6.56 -11.48 2.96
C GLN A 223 -7.27 -12.42 1.96
N ASN A 224 -8.49 -12.05 1.55
CA ASN A 224 -9.28 -12.84 0.60
C ASN A 224 -8.86 -12.61 -0.86
N THR A 225 -8.03 -11.61 -1.15
CA THR A 225 -7.53 -11.30 -2.49
C THR A 225 -6.29 -12.14 -2.78
N LYS A 226 -6.50 -13.44 -3.04
CA LYS A 226 -5.44 -14.33 -3.50
C LYS A 226 -5.23 -14.15 -5.00
N ILE A 227 -3.99 -13.93 -5.41
CA ILE A 227 -3.61 -13.88 -6.82
C ILE A 227 -3.34 -15.31 -7.26
N ASN A 228 -4.27 -15.92 -7.98
CA ASN A 228 -4.07 -17.24 -8.56
C ASN A 228 -3.11 -17.14 -9.75
N ARG A 229 -1.87 -17.58 -9.56
CA ARG A 229 -0.90 -17.67 -10.66
C ARG A 229 -0.90 -19.09 -11.21
N PRO A 230 -1.16 -19.29 -12.51
CA PRO A 230 -0.95 -20.60 -13.11
C PRO A 230 0.50 -21.04 -12.90
N GLY A 231 0.69 -22.33 -12.64
CA GLY A 231 2.02 -22.91 -12.46
C GLY A 231 2.89 -22.73 -13.72
N LEU A 232 4.21 -22.64 -13.51
CA LEU A 232 5.17 -22.57 -14.61
C LEU A 232 5.03 -23.78 -15.53
N LEU A 233 4.92 -23.55 -16.84
CA LEU A 233 4.80 -24.64 -17.81
C LEU A 233 6.02 -25.57 -17.76
N SER A 234 7.22 -25.02 -17.54
CA SER A 234 8.46 -25.79 -17.45
C SER A 234 8.42 -26.87 -16.37
N ALA A 235 7.73 -26.60 -15.26
CA ALA A 235 7.61 -27.50 -14.11
C ALA A 235 6.45 -28.51 -14.24
N ALA A 236 5.52 -28.32 -15.18
CA ALA A 236 4.40 -29.22 -15.37
C ALA A 236 4.86 -30.57 -15.96
N GLN A 237 4.30 -31.69 -15.47
CA GLN A 237 4.53 -32.99 -16.10
C GLN A 237 3.78 -33.07 -17.43
N VAL A 238 4.39 -33.70 -18.43
CA VAL A 238 3.77 -33.83 -19.74
C VAL A 238 2.49 -34.67 -19.68
N SER A 239 2.45 -35.67 -18.80
CA SER A 239 1.24 -36.45 -18.48
C SER A 239 0.11 -35.65 -17.84
N ASP A 240 0.39 -34.52 -17.20
CA ASP A 240 -0.66 -33.66 -16.62
C ASP A 240 -1.24 -32.77 -17.72
N LEU A 241 -0.38 -32.21 -18.57
CA LEU A 241 -0.77 -31.36 -19.71
C LEU A 241 -1.75 -32.05 -20.67
N ILE A 242 -1.65 -33.37 -20.85
CA ILE A 242 -2.59 -34.08 -21.74
C ILE A 242 -4.02 -34.10 -21.21
N THR A 243 -4.22 -33.84 -19.91
CA THR A 243 -5.54 -33.82 -19.27
C THR A 243 -6.12 -32.41 -19.15
N GLU A 244 -5.30 -31.37 -19.35
CA GLU A 244 -5.71 -29.97 -19.28
C GLU A 244 -6.54 -29.58 -20.52
N THR A 245 -7.78 -29.14 -20.30
CA THR A 245 -8.72 -28.80 -21.38
C THR A 245 -8.22 -27.67 -22.28
N ASP A 246 -7.58 -26.66 -21.71
CA ASP A 246 -7.03 -25.53 -22.48
C ASP A 246 -5.84 -25.95 -23.34
N VAL A 247 -4.99 -26.86 -22.85
CA VAL A 247 -3.90 -27.47 -23.64
C VAL A 247 -4.47 -28.27 -24.80
N GLN A 248 -5.49 -29.08 -24.54
CA GLN A 248 -6.18 -29.86 -25.55
C GLN A 248 -6.79 -28.96 -26.63
N ASP A 249 -7.49 -27.88 -26.25
CA ASP A 249 -8.09 -26.93 -27.18
C ASP A 249 -7.04 -26.21 -28.03
N ILE A 250 -5.92 -25.79 -27.43
CA ILE A 250 -4.81 -25.18 -28.16
C ILE A 250 -4.23 -26.16 -29.19
N ILE A 251 -4.09 -27.43 -28.83
CA ILE A 251 -3.53 -28.44 -29.74
C ILE A 251 -4.50 -28.74 -30.88
N ILE A 252 -5.79 -28.87 -30.62
CA ILE A 252 -6.79 -29.03 -31.68
C ILE A 252 -6.79 -27.83 -32.62
N ALA A 253 -6.75 -26.61 -32.09
CA ALA A 253 -6.69 -25.40 -32.91
C ALA A 253 -5.41 -25.31 -33.75
N LEU A 254 -4.29 -25.89 -33.30
CA LEU A 254 -3.05 -25.99 -34.05
C LEU A 254 -3.05 -27.09 -35.12
N LEU A 255 -3.87 -28.13 -34.93
CA LEU A 255 -3.94 -29.30 -35.82
C LEU A 255 -5.08 -29.20 -36.85
N SER A 256 -6.07 -28.36 -36.61
CA SER A 256 -7.25 -28.20 -37.47
C SER A 256 -7.12 -27.00 -38.39
N ASP A 257 -7.35 -27.21 -39.69
CA ASP A 257 -7.41 -26.14 -40.70
C ASP A 257 -8.64 -25.23 -40.53
N THR A 258 -9.66 -25.69 -39.80
CA THR A 258 -10.91 -24.93 -39.52
C THR A 258 -11.01 -24.46 -38.06
N GLY A 259 -10.06 -24.85 -37.19
CA GLY A 259 -10.09 -24.55 -35.76
C GLY A 259 -11.11 -25.36 -34.95
N THR A 260 -11.91 -26.21 -35.60
CA THR A 260 -12.84 -27.15 -34.97
C THR A 260 -12.34 -28.58 -35.10
N ALA A 261 -12.55 -29.39 -34.06
CA ALA A 261 -12.38 -30.83 -34.15
C ALA A 261 -13.47 -31.38 -35.09
N ASP A 262 -13.14 -31.70 -36.34
CA ASP A 262 -14.00 -32.55 -37.16
C ASP A 262 -14.24 -33.87 -36.43
N ASP A 263 -15.35 -34.57 -36.70
CA ASP A 263 -15.77 -35.81 -36.02
C ASP A 263 -14.70 -36.93 -35.91
N LYS A 264 -13.58 -36.82 -36.63
CA LYS A 264 -12.39 -37.68 -36.56
C LYS A 264 -11.43 -37.37 -35.39
N THR A 265 -11.60 -36.23 -34.72
CA THR A 265 -10.84 -35.76 -33.54
C THR A 265 -11.56 -36.08 -32.22
N LYS A 266 -12.26 -37.23 -32.17
CA LYS A 266 -13.11 -37.64 -31.05
C LYS A 266 -12.40 -37.82 -29.71
N ASP A 267 -11.07 -37.70 -29.67
CA ASP A 267 -10.34 -37.68 -28.41
C ASP A 267 -9.23 -36.61 -28.41
N LYS A 268 -9.57 -35.40 -27.95
CA LYS A 268 -8.62 -34.28 -27.82
C LYS A 268 -7.42 -34.64 -26.95
N LYS A 269 -7.62 -35.57 -26.00
CA LYS A 269 -6.57 -36.13 -25.16
C LYS A 269 -5.60 -36.98 -25.98
N GLU A 270 -6.08 -37.84 -26.87
CA GLU A 270 -5.21 -38.64 -27.75
C GLU A 270 -4.46 -37.78 -28.76
N ALA A 271 -5.08 -36.73 -29.31
CA ALA A 271 -4.37 -35.76 -30.16
C ALA A 271 -3.23 -35.07 -29.40
N THR A 272 -3.50 -34.68 -28.16
CA THR A 272 -2.51 -34.07 -27.26
C THR A 272 -1.40 -35.03 -26.88
N LYS A 273 -1.75 -36.28 -26.55
CA LYS A 273 -0.82 -37.36 -26.25
C LYS A 273 0.03 -37.74 -27.46
N SER A 274 -0.53 -37.75 -28.67
CA SER A 274 0.23 -37.98 -29.90
C SER A 274 1.28 -36.89 -30.13
N LEU A 275 0.93 -35.63 -29.90
CA LEU A 275 1.84 -34.51 -30.10
C LEU A 275 2.91 -34.40 -29.02
N LEU A 276 2.52 -34.38 -27.74
CA LEU A 276 3.41 -34.13 -26.60
C LEU A 276 3.99 -35.42 -25.99
N GLY A 277 3.36 -36.56 -26.21
CA GLY A 277 3.62 -37.82 -25.52
C GLY A 277 2.93 -37.90 -24.15
N ASP A 278 3.12 -39.01 -23.47
CA ASP A 278 2.59 -39.34 -22.13
C ASP A 278 3.76 -39.72 -21.23
N ASP A 279 4.64 -38.76 -20.96
CA ASP A 279 5.82 -38.99 -20.11
C ASP A 279 5.60 -38.23 -18.79
N LYS A 280 6.01 -38.85 -17.67
CA LYS A 280 5.97 -38.22 -16.34
C LYS A 280 7.08 -37.18 -16.13
N LYS A 281 8.01 -37.05 -17.08
CA LYS A 281 9.00 -35.98 -17.11
C LYS A 281 8.32 -34.62 -17.23
N THR A 282 8.98 -33.62 -16.65
CA THR A 282 8.58 -32.22 -16.80
C THR A 282 8.76 -31.74 -18.24
N VAL A 283 8.06 -30.69 -18.63
CA VAL A 283 8.30 -29.99 -19.90
C VAL A 283 9.76 -29.56 -20.01
N GLU A 284 10.36 -29.11 -18.90
CA GLU A 284 11.76 -28.72 -18.87
C GLU A 284 12.68 -29.87 -19.27
N ASP A 285 12.53 -31.03 -18.62
CA ASP A 285 13.37 -32.20 -18.87
C ASP A 285 13.18 -32.77 -20.27
N LYS A 286 11.92 -32.82 -20.73
CA LYS A 286 11.58 -33.48 -21.99
C LYS A 286 11.92 -32.62 -23.21
N PHE A 287 11.69 -31.31 -23.11
CA PHE A 287 11.72 -30.41 -24.25
C PHE A 287 12.74 -29.28 -24.11
N ILE A 288 12.82 -28.60 -22.97
CA ILE A 288 13.59 -27.36 -22.82
C ILE A 288 15.09 -27.62 -22.67
N LYS A 289 15.51 -28.61 -21.86
CA LYS A 289 16.95 -28.93 -21.65
C LYS A 289 17.69 -29.21 -22.95
N LYS A 290 17.02 -29.82 -23.93
CA LYS A 290 17.60 -30.09 -25.26
C LYS A 290 17.94 -28.81 -26.03
N LEU A 291 17.32 -27.68 -25.68
CA LEU A 291 17.57 -26.38 -26.32
C LEU A 291 18.80 -25.66 -25.76
N GLU A 292 19.40 -26.14 -24.66
CA GLU A 292 20.66 -25.59 -24.11
C GLU A 292 21.83 -25.71 -25.10
N GLN A 293 21.74 -26.65 -26.04
CA GLN A 293 22.73 -26.85 -27.10
C GLN A 293 22.61 -25.80 -28.21
N ASN A 294 21.45 -25.13 -28.32
CA ASN A 294 21.20 -24.16 -29.38
C ASN A 294 21.72 -22.78 -28.98
N LYS A 295 22.71 -22.30 -29.71
CA LYS A 295 23.28 -20.96 -29.56
C LYS A 295 22.99 -20.17 -30.84
N PRO A 296 22.03 -19.23 -30.84
CA PRO A 296 21.66 -18.50 -32.05
C PRO A 296 22.80 -17.64 -32.61
N GLY A 297 23.79 -17.27 -31.78
CA GLY A 297 25.05 -16.68 -32.24
C GLY A 297 24.86 -15.36 -33.00
N PHE A 298 24.16 -14.40 -32.39
CA PHE A 298 23.90 -13.09 -32.99
C PHE A 298 24.79 -12.00 -32.40
N LYS A 299 24.93 -10.88 -33.12
CA LYS A 299 25.67 -9.70 -32.66
C LYS A 299 24.71 -8.52 -32.52
N VAL A 300 24.94 -7.71 -31.49
CA VAL A 300 24.30 -6.40 -31.31
C VAL A 300 25.40 -5.36 -31.36
N GLY A 301 25.47 -4.60 -32.46
CA GLY A 301 26.65 -3.79 -32.78
C GLY A 301 27.89 -4.68 -32.93
N THR A 302 28.95 -4.39 -32.17
CA THR A 302 30.20 -5.16 -32.17
C THR A 302 30.19 -6.31 -31.16
N THR A 303 29.24 -6.35 -30.23
CA THR A 303 29.20 -7.33 -29.15
C THR A 303 28.52 -8.62 -29.62
N ALA A 304 29.24 -9.73 -29.52
CA ALA A 304 28.69 -11.05 -29.80
C ALA A 304 27.91 -11.57 -28.58
N ASN A 305 26.71 -12.10 -28.83
CA ASN A 305 25.96 -12.87 -27.85
C ASN A 305 26.17 -14.36 -28.12
N SER A 306 26.79 -15.04 -27.14
CA SER A 306 27.10 -16.48 -27.19
C SER A 306 26.25 -17.32 -26.23
N LYS A 307 25.22 -16.72 -25.62
CA LYS A 307 24.33 -17.42 -24.67
C LYS A 307 23.49 -18.45 -25.42
N ASN A 308 23.13 -19.55 -24.74
CA ASN A 308 22.21 -20.53 -25.30
C ASN A 308 20.74 -20.07 -25.16
N LEU A 309 19.81 -20.75 -25.83
CA LEU A 309 18.39 -20.38 -25.81
C LEU A 309 17.75 -20.43 -24.41
N LYS A 310 18.24 -21.29 -23.50
CA LYS A 310 17.71 -21.36 -22.13
C LYS A 310 18.12 -20.14 -21.32
N ASP A 311 19.39 -19.76 -21.39
CA ASP A 311 19.91 -18.58 -20.70
C ASP A 311 19.32 -17.30 -21.30
N LEU A 312 19.15 -17.26 -22.63
CA LEU A 312 18.50 -16.14 -23.30
C LEU A 312 17.02 -15.99 -22.91
N ALA A 313 16.33 -17.06 -22.52
CA ALA A 313 14.90 -17.00 -22.15
C ALA A 313 14.63 -16.22 -20.86
N THR A 314 15.64 -16.04 -20.00
CA THR A 314 15.54 -15.30 -18.74
C THR A 314 16.39 -14.02 -18.73
N ASP A 315 17.10 -13.75 -19.83
CA ASP A 315 18.01 -12.62 -19.97
C ASP A 315 17.34 -11.41 -20.63
N GLN A 316 17.90 -10.22 -20.40
CA GLN A 316 17.45 -8.98 -21.05
C GLN A 316 17.52 -9.05 -22.59
N ASP A 317 18.42 -9.86 -23.15
CA ASP A 317 18.59 -10.03 -24.59
C ASP A 317 17.55 -10.96 -25.24
N PHE A 318 16.59 -11.51 -24.47
CA PHE A 318 15.54 -12.42 -24.98
C PHE A 318 14.85 -11.87 -26.24
N SER A 319 14.42 -10.61 -26.19
CA SER A 319 13.67 -9.98 -27.27
C SER A 319 14.52 -9.82 -28.54
N LEU A 320 15.82 -9.55 -28.36
CA LEU A 320 16.78 -9.44 -29.47
C LEU A 320 17.07 -10.82 -30.08
N ALA A 321 17.24 -11.84 -29.24
CA ALA A 321 17.39 -13.22 -29.69
C ALA A 321 16.17 -13.70 -30.49
N LEU A 322 14.96 -13.39 -30.01
CA LEU A 322 13.72 -13.71 -30.71
C LEU A 322 13.62 -12.99 -32.06
N ALA A 323 13.94 -11.70 -32.10
CA ALA A 323 13.94 -10.91 -33.33
C ALA A 323 14.97 -11.46 -34.34
N PHE A 324 16.17 -11.83 -33.89
CA PHE A 324 17.18 -12.46 -34.72
C PHE A 324 16.70 -13.78 -35.32
N CYS A 325 16.17 -14.70 -34.49
CA CYS A 325 15.66 -15.98 -34.94
C CYS A 325 14.49 -15.82 -35.93
N LYS A 326 13.59 -14.86 -35.69
CA LYS A 326 12.50 -14.57 -36.64
C LYS A 326 13.01 -13.96 -37.94
N GLY A 327 13.97 -13.05 -37.86
CA GLY A 327 14.63 -12.45 -39.01
C GLY A 327 15.39 -13.46 -39.86
N SER A 328 16.06 -14.45 -39.25
CA SER A 328 16.78 -15.50 -39.97
C SER A 328 15.83 -16.46 -40.70
N GLU A 329 14.70 -16.83 -40.09
CA GLU A 329 13.64 -17.63 -40.73
C GLU A 329 13.04 -16.92 -41.96
N SER A 330 12.94 -15.59 -41.90
CA SER A 330 12.30 -14.77 -42.92
C SER A 330 13.28 -14.10 -43.89
N GLN A 331 14.60 -14.35 -43.75
CA GLN A 331 15.62 -13.64 -44.53
C GLN A 331 15.44 -13.78 -46.04
N ALA A 332 15.01 -14.95 -46.54
CA ALA A 332 14.74 -15.15 -47.97
C ALA A 332 13.54 -14.31 -48.45
N ALA A 333 12.47 -14.24 -47.66
CA ALA A 333 11.27 -13.45 -47.96
C ALA A 333 11.50 -11.94 -47.78
N ILE A 334 12.23 -11.55 -46.73
CA ILE A 334 12.61 -10.15 -46.45
C ILE A 334 13.57 -9.63 -47.52
N LYS A 335 14.58 -10.42 -47.94
CA LYS A 335 15.46 -10.02 -49.06
C LYS A 335 14.68 -9.90 -50.37
N ALA A 336 13.72 -10.78 -50.63
CA ALA A 336 12.85 -10.69 -51.80
C ALA A 336 11.89 -9.48 -51.76
N GLN A 337 11.44 -9.03 -50.58
CA GLN A 337 10.64 -7.82 -50.42
C GLN A 337 11.48 -6.54 -50.46
N ALA A 338 12.66 -6.53 -49.83
CA ALA A 338 13.60 -5.41 -49.86
C ALA A 338 14.10 -5.14 -51.29
N ALA A 339 14.34 -6.20 -52.09
CA ALA A 339 14.72 -6.06 -53.50
C ALA A 339 13.60 -5.52 -54.40
N LYS A 340 12.32 -5.59 -53.97
CA LYS A 340 11.17 -5.03 -54.70
C LYS A 340 10.89 -3.56 -54.37
N THR A 341 11.53 -3.01 -53.34
CA THR A 341 11.32 -1.61 -52.96
C THR A 341 12.34 -0.76 -53.71
N THR A 342 12.18 -0.62 -55.03
CA THR A 342 12.87 0.42 -55.79
C THR A 342 12.25 1.75 -55.32
N ILE A 343 13.00 2.50 -54.52
CA ILE A 343 12.67 3.91 -54.27
C ILE A 343 12.80 4.60 -55.62
N HIS A 344 11.68 5.10 -56.16
CA HIS A 344 11.73 6.05 -57.27
C HIS A 344 12.42 7.31 -56.74
N GLU A 345 13.69 7.45 -57.07
CA GLU A 345 14.44 8.68 -56.95
C GLU A 345 13.73 9.72 -57.83
N TYR A 346 12.95 10.60 -57.21
CA TYR A 346 12.43 11.79 -57.87
C TYR A 346 13.64 12.62 -58.27
N GLN A 347 13.92 12.69 -59.57
CA GLN A 347 14.83 13.69 -60.11
C GLN A 347 14.20 15.07 -59.90
N GLU A 348 14.81 15.91 -59.07
CA GLU A 348 14.53 17.33 -59.04
C GLU A 348 15.04 17.95 -60.35
N GLU A 349 14.13 18.49 -61.17
CA GLU A 349 14.49 19.35 -62.29
C GLU A 349 15.04 20.70 -61.77
N PRO A 350 16.19 21.16 -62.28
CA PRO A 350 16.70 22.48 -61.94
C PRO A 350 15.92 23.56 -62.69
N ARG A 351 15.61 24.66 -61.99
CA ARG A 351 15.00 25.89 -62.55
C ARG A 351 15.86 26.57 -63.61
#